data_AF-A0A9D7N2T2-F1
#
_entry.id   AF-A0A9D7N2T2-F1
#
_cell.length_a   1.000
_cell.length_b   1.000
_cell.length_c   1.000
_cell.angle_alpha   90.00
_cell.angle_beta   90.00
_cell.angle_gamma   90.00
#
_symmetry.space_group_name_H-M   'P 1'
#
loop_
_entity.id
_entity.type
_entity.pdbx_description
1 polymer ?
#
loop_
_entity_poly.entity_id
_entity_poly.type
_entity_poly.pdbx_seq_one_letter_code
_entity_poly.pdbx_strand_id
1 'polypeptide(L)'
;MSSRRSPLLALPRLPRGRSWSLAALVGLLVAFEAVGRFAPNDWADGLVLALLALGTTMALRPRGSDLWALAEARLREAAQRYGFDVGIDLRREPELERGTPKLVGRAIWCGLALLAVQSVLLLTLRPNLRPLLQSFFYSAWLALLAVLWAGIVLGIGLSLLLLSQLLRDELLRARRRGHVGNLGGALVLATAVVVLLASARWFLPTWIPGAALVLTTAVMLARTRFGAVPQLDLLWRERRGGAVRSVPWGKVLALRNGMLALAALAIDLSARGGAAIGLGAELEAVEDTPLTYLLGTIFAWLAAAAIALQTRSDLRDLKPELDPSMPRPLTLHASGGAFERERERLAVLCRRLGWALRVAPALPLAGDVAVQLVDKMPPLRTRRWPLAVSATALEMEELQEIVRRRDVVQRRRALLRGLKRLWKALGRSAPTIGQGVLLAPQYWFFVGMTRDGQDSIALSGEPGAQDQIVGPPYREVFTPEARAHAWDVGRALQIDLLFVEDGVGFSALRRVLQTMFEHHDVHAGKLRAEEWHFVGLPQVRVTIHDHELGELAPRRPGEPAMEELGRARVLHVFRRRGGRDEDLIFEAPRRRRDAPSPTPVLV
;
A
#
# COMPACT_ATOMS: atom_id res chain seq x y z
N MET A 1 57.98 5.40 3.10
CA MET A 1 57.98 6.54 2.17
C MET A 1 57.96 6.01 0.73
N SER A 2 56.79 5.91 0.10
CA SER A 2 56.64 5.54 -1.31
C SER A 2 55.96 6.69 -2.05
N SER A 3 56.66 7.32 -2.99
CA SER A 3 56.17 8.49 -3.72
C SER A 3 55.00 8.10 -4.63
N ARG A 4 53.78 8.50 -4.25
CA ARG A 4 52.62 8.53 -5.16
C ARG A 4 52.91 9.57 -6.24
N ARG A 5 53.33 9.14 -7.42
CA ARG A 5 53.32 9.98 -8.63
C ARG A 5 51.86 10.19 -9.03
N SER A 6 51.42 11.43 -8.97
CA SER A 6 50.13 11.90 -9.49
C SER A 6 50.02 11.52 -10.97
N PRO A 7 48.96 10.82 -11.40
CA PRO A 7 48.71 10.65 -12.83
C PRO A 7 48.32 12.03 -13.39
N LEU A 8 49.27 12.67 -14.08
CA LEU A 8 48.97 13.80 -14.93
C LEU A 8 47.87 13.37 -15.91
N LEU A 9 46.75 14.08 -15.85
CA LEU A 9 45.59 13.96 -16.72
C LEU A 9 46.02 14.03 -18.20
N ALA A 10 46.37 12.89 -18.78
CA ALA A 10 46.48 12.75 -20.22
C ALA A 10 45.06 12.89 -20.78
N LEU A 11 44.72 14.09 -21.27
CA LEU A 11 43.47 14.35 -21.97
C LEU A 11 43.33 13.31 -23.09
N PRO A 12 42.26 12.49 -23.08
CA PRO A 12 42.08 11.46 -24.10
C PRO A 12 42.03 12.12 -25.48
N ARG A 13 42.95 11.75 -26.38
CA ARG A 13 42.95 12.23 -27.76
C ARG A 13 41.62 11.80 -28.40
N LEU A 14 40.73 12.76 -28.63
CA LEU A 14 39.46 12.52 -29.30
C LEU A 14 39.73 12.01 -30.73
N PRO A 15 39.10 10.92 -31.18
CA PRO A 15 39.26 10.43 -32.55
C PRO A 15 38.90 11.51 -33.57
N ARG A 16 39.70 11.64 -34.65
CA ARG A 16 39.65 12.73 -35.67
C ARG A 16 38.28 12.97 -36.33
N GLY A 17 37.30 12.07 -36.16
CA GLY A 17 35.91 12.28 -36.60
C GLY A 17 35.01 13.05 -35.62
N ARG A 18 35.43 13.29 -34.38
CA ARG A 18 34.62 13.98 -33.34
C ARG A 18 34.68 15.50 -33.39
N SER A 19 35.70 16.08 -34.01
CA SER A 19 35.82 17.54 -34.13
C SER A 19 34.71 18.13 -35.01
N TRP A 20 34.34 17.43 -36.08
CA TRP A 20 33.28 17.86 -37.01
C TRP A 20 31.89 17.82 -36.40
N SER A 21 31.55 16.77 -35.64
CA SER A 21 30.26 16.68 -34.96
C SER A 21 30.12 17.70 -33.83
N LEU A 22 31.20 17.96 -33.09
CA LEU A 22 31.21 19.00 -32.06
C LEU A 22 31.10 20.40 -32.69
N ALA A 23 31.87 20.68 -33.76
CA ALA A 23 31.79 21.95 -34.48
C ALA A 23 30.40 22.17 -35.08
N ALA A 24 29.77 21.13 -35.63
CA ALA A 24 28.40 21.19 -36.12
C ALA A 24 27.39 21.47 -34.99
N LEU A 25 27.54 20.84 -33.82
CA LEU A 25 26.67 21.09 -32.67
C LEU A 25 26.83 22.53 -32.14
N VAL A 26 28.07 23.02 -32.03
CA VAL A 26 28.36 24.40 -31.61
C VAL A 26 27.81 25.40 -32.63
N GLY A 27 28.03 25.16 -33.92
CA GLY A 27 27.46 26.00 -34.99
C GLY A 27 25.94 26.04 -34.98
N LEU A 28 25.31 24.90 -34.70
CA LEU A 28 23.85 24.77 -34.56
C LEU A 28 23.32 25.48 -33.32
N LEU A 29 24.03 25.43 -32.19
CA LEU A 29 23.69 26.23 -30.99
C LEU A 29 23.81 27.73 -31.24
N VAL A 30 24.86 28.18 -31.93
CA VAL A 30 25.03 29.59 -32.32
C VAL A 30 23.92 30.03 -33.29
N ALA A 31 23.58 29.18 -34.26
CA ALA A 31 22.48 29.45 -35.19
C ALA A 31 21.14 29.56 -34.45
N PHE A 32 20.87 28.69 -33.47
CA PHE A 32 19.67 28.78 -32.66
C PHE A 32 19.65 30.00 -31.73
N GLU A 33 20.78 30.39 -31.15
CA GLU A 33 20.86 31.62 -30.36
C GLU A 33 20.54 32.86 -31.22
N ALA A 34 21.00 32.89 -32.47
CA ALA A 34 20.74 34.01 -33.39
C ALA A 34 19.30 34.03 -33.91
N VAL A 35 18.79 32.90 -34.38
CA VAL A 35 17.44 32.78 -34.97
C VAL A 35 16.35 32.80 -33.90
N GLY A 36 16.60 32.14 -32.77
CA GLY A 36 15.64 31.97 -31.69
C GLY A 36 15.27 33.26 -30.97
N ARG A 37 16.10 34.29 -31.04
CA ARG A 37 15.78 35.65 -30.56
C ARG A 37 14.55 36.26 -31.24
N PHE A 38 14.20 35.76 -32.43
CA PHE A 38 13.04 36.19 -33.21
C PHE A 38 11.88 35.18 -33.18
N ALA A 39 11.96 34.13 -32.36
CA ALA A 39 10.89 33.14 -32.24
C ALA A 39 9.61 33.78 -31.68
N PRO A 40 8.50 33.79 -32.44
CA PRO A 40 7.29 34.52 -32.04
C PRO A 40 6.57 33.85 -30.87
N ASN A 41 6.59 32.52 -30.81
CA ASN A 41 5.88 31.71 -29.82
C ASN A 41 6.67 30.44 -29.48
N ASP A 42 6.20 29.73 -28.46
CA ASP A 42 6.82 28.49 -27.97
C ASP A 42 6.69 27.29 -28.93
N TRP A 43 5.92 27.40 -30.02
CA TRP A 43 5.95 26.41 -31.11
C TRP A 43 7.30 26.40 -31.83
N ALA A 44 7.83 27.58 -32.11
CA ALA A 44 9.16 27.72 -32.71
C ALA A 44 10.24 27.18 -31.75
N ASP A 45 10.11 27.49 -30.46
CA ASP A 45 10.99 26.95 -29.41
C ASP A 45 10.92 25.41 -29.37
N GLY A 46 9.72 24.84 -29.50
CA GLY A 46 9.50 23.39 -29.56
C GLY A 46 10.14 22.72 -30.77
N LEU A 47 10.07 23.35 -31.95
CA LEU A 47 10.72 22.86 -33.16
C LEU A 47 12.25 22.89 -33.01
N VAL A 48 12.81 23.95 -32.43
CA VAL A 48 14.24 24.05 -32.12
C VAL A 48 14.65 22.94 -31.14
N LEU A 49 13.89 22.72 -30.07
CA LEU A 49 14.14 21.63 -29.12
C LEU A 49 14.05 20.25 -29.77
N ALA A 50 13.09 20.02 -30.67
CA ALA A 50 12.97 18.77 -31.41
C ALA A 50 14.17 18.53 -32.34
N LEU A 51 14.64 19.57 -33.03
CA LEU A 51 15.85 19.50 -33.85
C LEU A 51 17.11 19.29 -33.01
N LEU A 52 17.22 19.93 -31.85
CA LEU A 52 18.29 19.68 -30.88
C LEU A 52 18.26 18.23 -30.37
N ALA A 53 17.10 17.72 -30.00
CA ALA A 53 16.92 16.34 -29.56
C ALA A 53 17.26 15.34 -30.67
N LEU A 54 16.83 15.60 -31.91
CA LEU A 54 17.17 14.76 -33.07
C LEU A 54 18.67 14.81 -33.39
N GLY A 55 19.25 16.02 -33.42
CA GLY A 55 20.68 16.22 -33.67
C GLY A 55 21.54 15.58 -32.59
N THR A 56 21.17 15.71 -31.31
CA THR A 56 21.86 15.05 -30.20
C THR A 56 21.67 13.54 -30.24
N THR A 57 20.46 13.01 -30.48
CA THR A 57 20.25 11.55 -30.61
C THR A 57 20.96 10.96 -31.83
N MET A 58 21.12 11.70 -32.93
CA MET A 58 21.92 11.29 -34.09
C MET A 58 23.43 11.39 -33.82
N ALA A 59 23.89 12.43 -33.11
CA ALA A 59 25.30 12.59 -32.73
C ALA A 59 25.72 11.61 -31.63
N LEU A 60 24.77 11.24 -30.75
CA LEU A 60 24.90 10.27 -29.67
C LEU A 60 24.38 8.88 -30.06
N ARG A 61 24.01 8.67 -31.34
CA ARG A 61 23.43 7.41 -31.86
C ARG A 61 24.32 6.26 -31.38
N PRO A 62 23.75 5.28 -30.66
CA PRO A 62 24.50 4.55 -29.66
C PRO A 62 25.60 3.71 -30.31
N ARG A 63 26.86 4.06 -30.04
CA ARG A 63 28.00 3.13 -30.17
C ARG A 63 28.22 2.29 -28.91
N GLY A 64 27.29 2.30 -27.97
CA GLY A 64 27.28 1.40 -26.82
C GLY A 64 26.18 1.74 -25.84
N SER A 65 25.64 0.73 -25.17
CA SER A 65 24.77 0.77 -23.99
C SER A 65 25.30 1.63 -22.81
N ASP A 66 26.48 2.23 -22.94
CA ASP A 66 27.29 2.73 -21.84
C ASP A 66 26.77 4.03 -21.22
N LEU A 67 26.16 4.94 -21.98
CA LEU A 67 25.59 6.18 -21.40
C LEU A 67 24.34 5.90 -20.57
N TRP A 68 23.47 5.02 -21.08
CA TRP A 68 22.30 4.56 -20.33
C TRP A 68 22.72 3.71 -19.13
N ALA A 69 23.67 2.79 -19.31
CA ALA A 69 24.24 2.02 -18.21
C ALA A 69 24.94 2.92 -17.18
N LEU A 70 25.58 4.01 -17.59
CA LEU A 70 26.19 4.99 -16.68
C LEU A 70 25.12 5.81 -15.95
N ALA A 71 24.11 6.31 -16.66
CA ALA A 71 22.99 7.04 -16.05
C ALA A 71 22.24 6.14 -15.06
N GLU A 72 21.97 4.90 -15.45
CA GLU A 72 21.38 3.88 -14.60
C GLU A 72 22.28 3.53 -13.43
N ALA A 73 23.59 3.35 -13.63
CA ALA A 73 24.54 3.10 -12.55
C ALA A 73 24.61 4.30 -11.59
N ARG A 74 24.53 5.53 -12.08
CA ARG A 74 24.49 6.75 -11.26
C ARG A 74 23.17 6.90 -10.51
N LEU A 75 22.05 6.55 -11.14
CA LEU A 75 20.74 6.52 -10.50
C LEU A 75 20.66 5.42 -9.45
N ARG A 76 21.18 4.21 -9.73
CA ARG A 76 21.31 3.12 -8.77
C ARG A 76 22.25 3.50 -7.63
N GLU A 77 23.39 4.12 -7.92
CA GLU A 77 24.33 4.62 -6.92
C GLU A 77 23.69 5.72 -6.06
N ALA A 78 22.97 6.68 -6.66
CA ALA A 78 22.22 7.69 -5.94
C ALA A 78 21.11 7.07 -5.08
N ALA A 79 20.35 6.10 -5.62
CA ALA A 79 19.33 5.35 -4.91
C ALA A 79 19.91 4.47 -3.80
N GLN A 80 21.15 3.98 -3.94
CA GLN A 80 21.85 3.27 -2.87
C GLN A 80 22.35 4.24 -1.79
N ARG A 81 22.89 5.40 -2.19
CA ARG A 81 23.44 6.41 -1.28
C ARG A 81 22.36 7.15 -0.48
N TYR A 82 21.24 7.47 -1.11
CA TYR A 82 20.11 8.22 -0.53
C TYR A 82 18.88 7.33 -0.29
N GLY A 83 19.03 6.03 -0.51
CA GLY A 83 17.97 5.07 -0.27
C GLY A 83 17.66 4.89 1.20
N PHE A 84 16.42 4.51 1.44
CA PHE A 84 15.95 4.07 2.74
C PHE A 84 15.66 2.59 2.66
N ASP A 85 16.07 1.88 3.69
CA ASP A 85 15.52 0.56 3.93
C ASP A 85 14.16 0.79 4.59
N VAL A 86 13.14 0.06 4.14
CA VAL A 86 11.77 0.16 4.65
C VAL A 86 11.31 -1.23 5.05
N GLY A 87 10.51 -1.32 6.10
CA GLY A 87 9.75 -2.52 6.39
C GLY A 87 8.60 -2.23 7.34
N ILE A 88 8.00 -3.27 7.90
CA ILE A 88 6.75 -3.17 8.64
C ILE A 88 6.98 -3.54 10.11
N ASP A 89 6.45 -2.71 11.03
CA ASP A 89 6.37 -3.04 12.44
C ASP A 89 5.04 -3.70 12.76
N LEU A 90 5.04 -5.03 12.89
CA LEU A 90 3.85 -5.77 13.32
C LEU A 90 3.75 -5.82 14.86
N ARG A 91 4.89 -5.78 15.55
CA ARG A 91 5.00 -5.97 17.00
C ARG A 91 4.63 -4.71 17.77
N ARG A 92 5.18 -3.56 17.38
CA ARG A 92 5.12 -2.23 18.01
C ARG A 92 5.73 -2.08 19.40
N GLU A 93 5.96 -3.18 20.11
CA GLU A 93 6.53 -3.19 21.46
C GLU A 93 7.93 -3.81 21.45
N PRO A 94 8.97 -3.18 22.02
CA PRO A 94 8.98 -1.79 22.52
C PRO A 94 8.70 -0.76 21.42
N GLU A 95 8.15 0.39 21.83
CA GLU A 95 7.91 1.51 20.93
C GLU A 95 9.23 2.05 20.39
N LEU A 96 9.28 2.26 19.07
CA LEU A 96 10.44 2.84 18.40
C LEU A 96 10.26 4.35 18.23
N GLU A 97 11.38 5.07 18.21
CA GLU A 97 11.38 6.50 17.97
C GLU A 97 10.62 6.86 16.69
N ARG A 98 9.60 7.70 16.82
CA ARG A 98 8.84 8.20 15.68
C ARG A 98 9.63 9.30 14.97
N GLY A 99 9.75 9.20 13.65
CA GLY A 99 10.40 10.27 12.89
C GLY A 99 10.32 10.04 11.40
N THR A 100 10.23 11.10 10.61
CA THR A 100 10.19 11.02 9.14
C THR A 100 11.59 11.16 8.54
N PRO A 101 11.84 10.58 7.36
CA PRO A 101 13.09 10.80 6.64
C PRO A 101 13.38 12.30 6.45
N LYS A 102 14.56 12.75 6.87
CA LYS A 102 14.94 14.17 6.79
C LYS A 102 14.93 14.65 5.34
N LEU A 103 15.32 13.80 4.39
CA LEU A 103 15.28 14.13 2.96
C LEU A 103 13.84 14.35 2.46
N VAL A 104 12.87 13.57 2.93
CA VAL A 104 11.45 13.76 2.59
C VAL A 104 10.95 15.10 3.14
N GLY A 105 11.27 15.42 4.40
CA GLY A 105 10.95 16.73 4.98
C GLY A 105 11.58 17.89 4.22
N ARG A 106 12.87 17.78 3.87
CA ARG A 106 13.58 18.77 3.04
C ARG A 106 12.96 18.92 1.66
N ALA A 107 12.61 17.80 1.00
CA ALA A 107 11.96 17.82 -0.31
C ALA A 107 10.62 18.56 -0.27
N ILE A 108 9.81 18.36 0.77
CA ILE A 108 8.56 19.10 0.96
C ILE A 108 8.82 20.59 1.15
N TRP A 109 9.77 20.97 2.02
CA TRP A 109 10.12 22.38 2.23
C TRP A 109 10.68 23.03 0.96
N CYS A 110 11.54 22.34 0.22
CA CYS A 110 12.05 22.80 -1.06
C CYS A 110 10.92 22.96 -2.08
N GLY A 111 9.97 22.02 -2.13
CA GLY A 111 8.79 22.11 -3.00
C GLY A 111 7.90 23.31 -2.65
N LEU A 112 7.66 23.55 -1.36
CA LEU A 112 6.90 24.71 -0.88
C LEU A 112 7.62 26.04 -1.16
N ALA A 113 8.95 26.09 -0.92
CA ALA A 113 9.76 27.26 -1.22
C ALA A 113 9.78 27.55 -2.73
N LEU A 114 9.93 26.50 -3.55
CA LEU A 114 9.86 26.61 -5.01
C LEU A 114 8.50 27.14 -5.45
N LEU A 115 7.40 26.61 -4.90
CA LEU A 115 6.06 27.11 -5.17
C LEU A 115 5.91 28.58 -4.79
N ALA A 116 6.38 28.99 -3.60
CA ALA A 116 6.32 30.38 -3.17
C ALA A 116 7.12 31.31 -4.09
N VAL A 117 8.35 30.93 -4.43
CA VAL A 117 9.20 31.68 -5.37
C VAL A 117 8.54 31.75 -6.75
N GLN A 118 8.00 30.63 -7.26
CA GLN A 118 7.25 30.61 -8.50
C GLN A 118 6.06 31.54 -8.42
N SER A 119 5.22 31.47 -7.39
CA SER A 119 4.07 32.36 -7.25
C SER A 119 4.48 33.84 -7.29
N VAL A 120 5.56 34.23 -6.60
CA VAL A 120 6.06 35.61 -6.61
C VAL A 120 6.61 35.98 -8.00
N LEU A 121 7.49 35.17 -8.59
CA LEU A 121 8.04 35.40 -9.93
C LEU A 121 6.94 35.46 -10.99
N LEU A 122 5.91 34.61 -10.86
CA LEU A 122 4.81 34.53 -11.80
C LEU A 122 3.89 35.74 -11.72
N LEU A 123 3.68 36.29 -10.53
CA LEU A 123 2.90 37.50 -10.31
C LEU A 123 3.64 38.78 -10.73
N THR A 124 4.98 38.77 -10.70
CA THR A 124 5.78 40.01 -10.86
C THR A 124 6.55 40.09 -12.18
N LEU A 125 7.01 38.97 -12.73
CA LEU A 125 8.00 38.94 -13.81
C LEU A 125 7.58 38.12 -15.04
N ARG A 126 6.56 37.27 -14.94
CA ARG A 126 6.17 36.35 -16.04
C ARG A 126 5.91 37.03 -17.39
N PRO A 127 5.12 38.11 -17.51
CA PRO A 127 4.85 38.71 -18.83
C PRO A 127 6.13 39.16 -19.54
N ASN A 128 7.18 39.46 -18.76
CA ASN A 128 8.45 39.92 -19.29
C ASN A 128 9.55 38.84 -19.30
N LEU A 129 9.34 37.67 -18.70
CA LEU A 129 10.41 36.69 -18.48
C LEU A 129 10.91 36.08 -19.80
N ARG A 130 9.98 35.69 -20.68
CA ARG A 130 10.30 35.15 -22.01
C ARG A 130 11.02 36.20 -22.87
N PRO A 131 10.47 37.41 -23.12
CA PRO A 131 11.17 38.40 -23.94
C PRO A 131 12.51 38.85 -23.33
N LEU A 132 12.61 38.91 -21.99
CA LEU A 132 13.88 39.21 -21.31
C LEU A 132 14.91 38.10 -21.53
N LEU A 133 14.61 36.84 -21.19
CA LEU A 133 15.57 35.75 -21.36
C LEU A 133 15.89 35.48 -22.83
N GLN A 134 14.90 35.60 -23.72
CA GLN A 134 15.08 35.44 -25.16
C GLN A 134 16.03 36.51 -25.72
N SER A 135 15.94 37.77 -25.27
CA SER A 135 16.82 38.84 -25.74
C SER A 135 18.24 38.75 -25.18
N PHE A 136 18.41 38.33 -23.91
CA PHE A 136 19.73 38.19 -23.29
C PHE A 136 20.44 36.88 -23.65
N PHE A 137 19.77 35.74 -23.50
CA PHE A 137 20.36 34.42 -23.64
C PHE A 137 19.31 33.34 -23.97
N TYR A 138 18.97 33.22 -25.26
CA TYR A 138 17.90 32.34 -25.73
C TYR A 138 18.15 30.85 -25.38
N SER A 139 19.40 30.42 -25.39
CA SER A 139 19.78 29.06 -24.99
C SER A 139 19.42 28.74 -23.54
N ALA A 140 19.50 29.71 -22.60
CA ALA A 140 19.03 29.49 -21.23
C ALA A 140 17.50 29.41 -21.14
N TRP A 141 16.78 30.21 -21.93
CA TRP A 141 15.33 30.09 -22.05
C TRP A 141 14.94 28.70 -22.54
N LEU A 142 15.56 28.22 -23.62
CA LEU A 142 15.34 26.88 -24.15
C LEU A 142 15.67 25.79 -23.13
N ALA A 143 16.75 25.93 -22.36
CA ALA A 143 17.10 24.96 -21.32
C ALA A 143 16.03 24.90 -20.22
N LEU A 144 15.53 26.06 -19.77
CA LEU A 144 14.45 26.15 -18.78
C LEU A 144 13.14 25.57 -19.32
N LEU A 145 12.78 25.91 -20.56
CA LEU A 145 11.61 25.37 -21.24
C LEU A 145 11.70 23.85 -21.42
N ALA A 146 12.88 23.34 -21.80
CA ALA A 146 13.12 21.91 -21.94
C ALA A 146 12.96 21.16 -20.60
N VAL A 147 13.47 21.72 -19.50
CA VAL A 147 13.28 21.14 -18.16
C VAL A 147 11.80 21.14 -17.77
N LEU A 148 11.09 22.24 -18.01
CA LEU A 148 9.66 22.35 -17.75
C LEU A 148 8.86 21.32 -18.57
N TRP A 149 9.08 21.27 -19.88
CA TRP A 149 8.38 20.33 -20.76
C TRP A 149 8.73 18.87 -20.45
N ALA A 150 9.98 18.56 -20.13
CA ALA A 150 10.35 17.23 -19.65
C ALA A 150 9.58 16.87 -18.37
N GLY A 151 9.45 17.82 -17.44
CA GLY A 151 8.64 17.67 -16.22
C GLY A 151 7.15 17.44 -16.52
N ILE A 152 6.56 18.22 -17.44
CA ILE A 152 5.16 18.08 -17.87
C ILE A 152 4.93 16.72 -18.54
N VAL A 153 5.76 16.36 -19.53
CA VAL A 153 5.64 15.09 -20.27
C VAL A 153 5.81 13.89 -19.34
N LEU A 154 6.82 13.94 -18.46
CA LEU A 154 7.01 12.91 -17.43
C LEU A 154 5.80 12.84 -16.49
N GLY A 155 5.28 13.98 -16.05
CA GLY A 155 4.11 14.07 -15.18
C GLY A 155 2.85 13.52 -15.83
N ILE A 156 2.62 13.83 -17.10
CA ILE A 156 1.53 13.25 -17.91
C ILE A 156 1.70 11.74 -18.01
N GLY A 157 2.89 11.27 -18.39
CA GLY A 157 3.21 9.85 -18.51
C GLY A 157 2.98 9.09 -17.20
N LEU A 158 3.48 9.62 -16.08
CA LEU A 158 3.27 9.05 -14.75
C LEU A 158 1.79 9.04 -14.35
N SER A 159 1.06 10.13 -14.62
CA SER A 159 -0.38 10.21 -14.31
C SER A 159 -1.18 9.18 -15.11
N LEU A 160 -0.87 9.01 -16.41
CA LEU A 160 -1.49 8.00 -17.26
C LEU A 160 -1.15 6.57 -16.82
N LEU A 161 0.11 6.32 -16.43
CA LEU A 161 0.54 5.03 -15.88
C LEU A 161 -0.22 4.72 -14.58
N LEU A 162 -0.30 5.68 -13.65
CA LEU A 162 -1.05 5.52 -12.40
C LEU A 162 -2.54 5.25 -12.66
N LEU A 163 -3.17 6.04 -13.52
CA LEU A 163 -4.57 5.84 -13.93
C LEU A 163 -4.77 4.46 -14.55
N SER A 164 -3.86 4.02 -15.42
CA SER A 164 -3.89 2.70 -16.06
C SER A 164 -3.81 1.56 -15.04
N GLN A 165 -2.90 1.66 -14.06
CA GLN A 165 -2.76 0.64 -13.01
C GLN A 165 -4.00 0.59 -12.11
N LEU A 166 -4.51 1.75 -11.67
CA LEU A 166 -5.69 1.82 -10.81
C LEU A 166 -6.95 1.31 -11.53
N LEU A 167 -7.11 1.61 -12.81
CA LEU A 167 -8.20 1.08 -13.62
C LEU A 167 -8.04 -0.43 -13.82
N ARG A 168 -6.82 -0.91 -14.12
CA ARG A 168 -6.53 -2.34 -14.22
C ARG A 168 -6.90 -3.07 -12.94
N ASP A 169 -6.53 -2.55 -11.78
CA ASP A 169 -6.87 -3.15 -10.49
C ASP A 169 -8.37 -3.20 -10.26
N GLU A 170 -9.12 -2.13 -10.57
CA GLU A 170 -10.57 -2.12 -10.46
C GLU A 170 -11.24 -3.12 -11.41
N LEU A 171 -10.72 -3.29 -12.63
CA LEU A 171 -11.22 -4.30 -13.57
C LEU A 171 -10.92 -5.72 -13.11
N LEU A 172 -9.69 -5.97 -12.63
CA LEU A 172 -9.33 -7.26 -12.09
C LEU A 172 -10.23 -7.61 -10.89
N ARG A 173 -10.56 -6.61 -10.05
CA ARG A 173 -11.52 -6.76 -8.96
C ARG A 173 -12.94 -7.04 -9.48
N ALA A 174 -13.41 -6.33 -10.50
CA ALA A 174 -14.73 -6.54 -11.10
C ALA A 174 -14.85 -7.93 -11.74
N ARG A 175 -13.80 -8.36 -12.46
CA ARG A 175 -13.68 -9.70 -13.04
C ARG A 175 -13.76 -10.80 -11.99
N ARG A 176 -13.08 -10.63 -10.85
CA ARG A 176 -13.18 -11.56 -9.71
C ARG A 176 -14.60 -11.65 -9.14
N ARG A 177 -15.40 -10.58 -9.21
CA ARG A 177 -16.82 -10.59 -8.81
C ARG A 177 -17.75 -11.18 -9.87
N GLY A 178 -17.23 -11.83 -10.91
CA GLY A 178 -18.03 -12.40 -12.00
C GLY A 178 -18.67 -11.36 -12.93
N HIS A 179 -18.34 -10.08 -12.77
CA HIS A 179 -18.80 -9.01 -13.65
C HIS A 179 -17.76 -8.86 -14.78
N VAL A 180 -17.83 -9.70 -15.81
CA VAL A 180 -16.86 -9.66 -16.91
C VAL A 180 -17.40 -8.81 -18.06
N GLY A 181 -16.82 -7.63 -18.24
CA GLY A 181 -16.74 -6.94 -19.52
C GLY A 181 -15.28 -6.93 -20.01
N ASN A 182 -15.09 -6.84 -21.33
CA ASN A 182 -13.79 -6.82 -22.01
C ASN A 182 -12.81 -5.79 -21.40
N LEU A 183 -11.56 -6.19 -21.15
CA LEU A 183 -10.44 -5.31 -20.77
C LEU A 183 -10.30 -4.11 -21.73
N GLY A 184 -10.61 -4.32 -23.02
CA GLY A 184 -10.68 -3.26 -24.02
C GLY A 184 -11.67 -2.15 -23.69
N GLY A 185 -12.82 -2.46 -23.08
CA GLY A 185 -13.82 -1.46 -22.70
C GLY A 185 -13.32 -0.48 -21.64
N ALA A 186 -12.39 -0.92 -20.78
CA ALA A 186 -11.82 -0.07 -19.76
C ALA A 186 -10.69 0.84 -20.27
N LEU A 187 -9.90 0.35 -21.23
CA LEU A 187 -8.97 1.20 -21.98
C LEU A 187 -9.75 2.25 -22.76
N VAL A 188 -10.86 1.88 -23.41
CA VAL A 188 -11.75 2.84 -24.07
C VAL A 188 -12.31 3.86 -23.09
N LEU A 189 -12.77 3.43 -21.90
CA LEU A 189 -13.25 4.35 -20.86
C LEU A 189 -12.14 5.29 -20.36
N ALA A 190 -10.92 4.76 -20.14
CA ALA A 190 -9.76 5.55 -19.73
C ALA A 190 -9.46 6.65 -20.76
N THR A 191 -9.38 6.27 -22.04
CA THR A 191 -9.17 7.18 -23.16
C THR A 191 -10.30 8.19 -23.26
N ALA A 192 -11.56 7.76 -23.13
CA ALA A 192 -12.72 8.65 -23.14
C ALA A 192 -12.68 9.67 -22.00
N VAL A 193 -12.25 9.28 -20.80
CA VAL A 193 -12.05 10.20 -19.67
C VAL A 193 -10.93 11.20 -19.97
N VAL A 194 -9.80 10.75 -20.52
CA VAL A 194 -8.69 11.65 -20.92
C VAL A 194 -9.16 12.66 -21.97
N VAL A 195 -9.90 12.21 -22.99
CA VAL A 195 -10.45 13.06 -24.05
C VAL A 195 -11.50 14.03 -23.49
N LEU A 196 -12.35 13.59 -22.57
CA LEU A 196 -13.34 14.42 -21.91
C LEU A 196 -12.67 15.51 -21.07
N LEU A 197 -11.64 15.15 -20.29
CA LEU A 197 -10.87 16.09 -19.47
C LEU A 197 -10.09 17.10 -20.33
N ALA A 198 -9.51 16.66 -21.45
CA ALA A 198 -8.85 17.55 -22.40
C ALA A 198 -9.86 18.50 -23.07
N SER A 199 -11.04 18.00 -23.42
CA SER A 199 -12.14 18.79 -23.98
C SER A 199 -12.74 19.77 -22.97
N ALA A 200 -12.68 19.44 -21.67
CA ALA A 200 -13.24 20.28 -20.60
C ALA A 200 -12.59 21.68 -20.55
N ARG A 201 -11.35 21.84 -21.07
CA ARG A 201 -10.71 23.17 -21.17
C ARG A 201 -11.55 24.19 -21.93
N TRP A 202 -12.35 23.74 -22.89
CA TRP A 202 -13.15 24.62 -23.75
C TRP A 202 -14.42 25.13 -23.06
N PHE A 203 -14.83 24.48 -21.97
CA PHE A 203 -16.09 24.76 -21.28
C PHE A 203 -15.89 25.28 -19.87
N LEU A 204 -14.70 25.07 -19.29
CA LEU A 204 -14.41 25.37 -17.89
C LEU A 204 -13.36 26.46 -17.77
N PRO A 205 -13.55 27.44 -16.87
CA PRO A 205 -12.51 28.38 -16.49
C PRO A 205 -11.19 27.69 -16.17
N THR A 206 -10.11 28.32 -16.61
CA THR A 206 -8.80 27.67 -16.62
C THR A 206 -8.20 27.50 -15.25
N TRP A 207 -8.67 28.19 -14.20
CA TRP A 207 -8.25 27.94 -12.83
C TRP A 207 -8.85 26.66 -12.21
N ILE A 208 -9.90 26.08 -12.80
CA ILE A 208 -10.62 24.91 -12.24
C ILE A 208 -9.75 23.66 -12.06
N PRO A 209 -8.86 23.26 -12.98
CA PRO A 209 -7.98 22.09 -12.79
C PRO A 209 -7.05 22.26 -11.59
N GLY A 210 -6.51 23.48 -11.41
CA GLY A 210 -5.67 23.82 -10.25
C GLY A 210 -6.46 23.77 -8.94
N ALA A 211 -7.67 24.33 -8.93
CA ALA A 211 -8.57 24.24 -7.78
C ALA A 211 -8.97 22.79 -7.45
N ALA A 212 -9.24 21.96 -8.48
CA ALA A 212 -9.52 20.54 -8.30
C ALA A 212 -8.32 19.78 -7.71
N LEU A 213 -7.10 20.10 -8.16
CA LEU A 213 -5.86 19.54 -7.61
C LEU A 213 -5.66 19.92 -6.13
N VAL A 214 -5.88 21.19 -5.77
CA VAL A 214 -5.82 21.66 -4.38
C VAL A 214 -6.90 20.99 -3.53
N LEU A 215 -8.15 20.95 -4.01
CA LEU A 215 -9.27 20.36 -3.29
C LEU A 215 -9.06 18.86 -3.03
N THR A 216 -8.64 18.10 -4.05
CA THR A 216 -8.36 16.66 -3.92
C THR A 216 -7.24 16.40 -2.92
N THR A 217 -6.19 17.22 -2.95
CA THR A 217 -5.09 17.18 -1.97
C THR A 217 -5.59 17.50 -0.56
N ALA A 218 -6.42 18.54 -0.40
CA ALA A 218 -6.98 18.93 0.89
C ALA A 218 -7.90 17.85 1.48
N VAL A 219 -8.80 17.27 0.68
CA VAL A 219 -9.67 16.16 1.09
C VAL A 219 -8.83 14.97 1.55
N MET A 220 -7.78 14.65 0.82
CA MET A 220 -6.89 13.55 1.16
C MET A 220 -6.08 13.82 2.46
N LEU A 221 -5.53 15.01 2.64
CA LEU A 221 -4.81 15.39 3.87
C LEU A 221 -5.76 15.41 5.07
N ALA A 222 -6.96 15.96 4.92
CA ALA A 222 -7.99 15.92 5.96
C ALA A 222 -8.31 14.47 6.33
N ARG A 223 -8.48 13.60 5.34
CA ARG A 223 -8.86 12.21 5.61
C ARG A 223 -7.74 11.37 6.20
N THR A 224 -6.48 11.61 5.84
CA THR A 224 -5.34 10.98 6.52
C THR A 224 -5.15 11.48 7.95
N ARG A 225 -5.54 12.72 8.24
CA ARG A 225 -5.44 13.33 9.58
C ARG A 225 -6.59 12.95 10.52
N PHE A 226 -7.82 12.89 9.99
CA PHE A 226 -9.05 12.69 10.76
C PHE A 226 -9.68 11.31 10.56
N GLY A 227 -9.27 10.56 9.55
CA GLY A 227 -9.76 9.20 9.31
C GLY A 227 -9.16 8.20 10.29
N ALA A 228 -9.93 7.16 10.61
CA ALA A 228 -9.42 5.96 11.24
C ALA A 228 -8.53 5.21 10.24
N VAL A 229 -7.28 5.63 10.12
CA VAL A 229 -6.27 4.91 9.36
C VAL A 229 -5.89 3.67 10.17
N PRO A 230 -5.83 2.48 9.56
CA PRO A 230 -5.38 1.28 10.24
C PRO A 230 -4.06 1.52 10.93
N GLN A 231 -3.94 1.01 12.15
CA GLN A 231 -2.72 1.16 12.92
C GLN A 231 -1.64 0.28 12.28
N LEU A 232 -0.83 0.87 11.42
CA LEU A 232 0.32 0.23 10.80
C LEU A 232 1.47 1.23 10.88
N ASP A 233 2.57 0.81 11.48
CA ASP A 233 3.78 1.62 11.53
C ASP A 233 4.77 1.03 10.53
N LEU A 234 5.28 1.90 9.66
CA LEU A 234 6.39 1.56 8.78
C LEU A 234 7.70 1.86 9.49
N LEU A 235 8.61 0.91 9.46
CA LEU A 235 9.98 1.08 9.87
C LEU A 235 10.77 1.61 8.69
N TRP A 236 11.66 2.55 8.97
CA TRP A 236 12.64 2.98 7.99
C TRP A 236 13.98 3.26 8.64
N ARG A 237 15.03 3.13 7.83
CA ARG A 237 16.41 3.42 8.23
C ARG A 237 17.17 4.01 7.04
N GLU A 238 18.04 4.97 7.31
CA GLU A 238 19.00 5.44 6.30
C GLU A 238 20.04 4.35 6.02
N ARG A 239 20.24 3.98 4.75
CA ARG A 239 21.19 2.92 4.34
C ARG A 239 22.62 3.12 4.83
N ARG A 240 23.02 4.38 5.10
CA ARG A 240 24.36 4.75 5.57
C ARG A 240 24.57 4.61 7.09
N GLY A 241 23.69 3.92 7.80
CA GLY A 241 23.86 3.62 9.23
C GLY A 241 23.07 4.53 10.17
N GLY A 242 21.79 4.79 9.86
CA GLY A 242 20.89 5.51 10.77
C GLY A 242 20.26 4.62 11.85
N ALA A 243 19.73 5.25 12.91
CA ALA A 243 18.82 4.58 13.82
C ALA A 243 17.50 4.21 13.10
N VAL A 244 16.93 3.06 13.46
CA VAL A 244 15.61 2.65 12.95
C VAL A 244 14.55 3.55 13.56
N ARG A 245 13.64 4.05 12.71
CA ARG A 245 12.54 4.91 13.14
C ARG A 245 11.21 4.38 12.62
N SER A 246 10.16 4.65 13.37
CA SER A 246 8.79 4.33 12.97
C SER A 246 8.08 5.55 12.37
N VAL A 247 7.25 5.32 11.36
CA VAL A 247 6.34 6.31 10.78
C VAL A 247 4.97 5.70 10.63
N PRO A 248 3.92 6.29 11.23
CA PRO A 248 2.56 5.84 11.01
C PRO A 248 2.18 5.86 9.52
N TRP A 249 1.52 4.82 9.05
CA TRP A 249 1.12 4.65 7.66
C TRP A 249 0.33 5.86 7.12
N GLY A 250 -0.58 6.41 7.91
CA GLY A 250 -1.33 7.62 7.53
C GLY A 250 -0.45 8.82 7.24
N LYS A 251 0.67 8.97 7.97
CA LYS A 251 1.67 10.01 7.71
C LYS A 251 2.46 9.71 6.45
N VAL A 252 2.81 8.44 6.18
CA VAL A 252 3.47 8.05 4.92
C VAL A 252 2.59 8.37 3.71
N LEU A 253 1.29 8.03 3.77
CA LEU A 253 0.33 8.39 2.73
C LEU A 253 0.23 9.90 2.52
N ALA A 254 0.14 10.67 3.62
CA ALA A 254 0.09 12.13 3.56
C ALA A 254 1.36 12.73 2.93
N LEU A 255 2.54 12.22 3.28
CA LEU A 255 3.82 12.68 2.71
C LEU A 255 3.94 12.32 1.24
N ARG A 256 3.69 11.06 0.87
CA ARG A 256 3.74 10.58 -0.51
C ARG A 256 2.84 11.41 -1.41
N ASN A 257 1.57 11.48 -1.05
CA ASN A 257 0.59 12.15 -1.89
C ASN A 257 0.72 13.68 -1.81
N GLY A 258 1.14 14.24 -0.67
CA GLY A 258 1.48 15.65 -0.55
C GLY A 258 2.65 16.05 -1.45
N MET A 259 3.70 15.23 -1.54
CA MET A 259 4.80 15.46 -2.48
C MET A 259 4.35 15.41 -3.93
N LEU A 260 3.51 14.43 -4.31
CA LEU A 260 2.94 14.34 -5.65
C LEU A 260 2.09 15.56 -6.00
N ALA A 261 1.26 16.03 -5.06
CA ALA A 261 0.45 17.22 -5.22
C ALA A 261 1.29 18.49 -5.35
N LEU A 262 2.33 18.67 -4.51
CA LEU A 262 3.23 19.81 -4.58
C LEU A 262 4.00 19.85 -5.90
N ALA A 263 4.49 18.70 -6.37
CA ALA A 263 5.16 18.59 -7.66
C ALA A 263 4.20 18.93 -8.81
N ALA A 264 2.96 18.41 -8.76
CA ALA A 264 1.94 18.71 -9.76
C ALA A 264 1.57 20.19 -9.77
N LEU A 265 1.34 20.80 -8.60
CA LEU A 265 1.06 22.24 -8.50
C LEU A 265 2.22 23.09 -9.01
N ALA A 266 3.47 22.70 -8.76
CA ALA A 266 4.64 23.46 -9.21
C ALA A 266 4.79 23.43 -10.73
N ILE A 267 4.61 22.25 -11.34
CA ILE A 267 4.62 22.09 -12.80
C ILE A 267 3.45 22.88 -13.42
N ASP A 268 2.27 22.79 -12.82
CA ASP A 268 1.05 23.46 -13.26
C ASP A 268 1.17 24.99 -13.25
N LEU A 269 1.62 25.54 -12.11
CA LEU A 269 1.89 26.97 -11.95
C LEU A 269 3.00 27.44 -12.90
N SER A 270 4.06 26.65 -13.08
CA SER A 270 5.12 26.99 -14.03
C SER A 270 4.58 27.08 -15.45
N ALA A 271 3.76 26.10 -15.86
CA ALA A 271 3.21 26.03 -17.21
C ALA A 271 2.18 27.14 -17.48
N ARG A 272 1.24 27.39 -16.57
CA ARG A 272 0.07 28.25 -16.82
C ARG A 272 0.08 29.60 -16.09
N GLY A 273 0.93 29.75 -15.09
CA GLY A 273 1.15 31.03 -14.40
C GLY A 273 -0.04 31.52 -13.63
N GLY A 274 -0.29 32.83 -13.69
CA GLY A 274 -1.43 33.46 -13.02
C GLY A 274 -2.79 32.89 -13.44
N ALA A 275 -2.92 32.38 -14.68
CA ALA A 275 -4.14 31.73 -15.15
C ALA A 275 -4.46 30.44 -14.36
N ALA A 276 -3.45 29.74 -13.81
CA ALA A 276 -3.67 28.56 -12.99
C ALA A 276 -4.48 28.85 -11.71
N ILE A 277 -4.43 30.09 -11.23
CA ILE A 277 -5.10 30.57 -10.01
C ILE A 277 -6.15 31.65 -10.30
N GLY A 278 -6.45 31.92 -11.57
CA GLY A 278 -7.46 32.88 -11.99
C GLY A 278 -7.07 34.35 -11.81
N LEU A 279 -5.78 34.65 -11.66
CA LEU A 279 -5.26 36.01 -11.46
C LEU A 279 -4.60 36.62 -12.71
N GLY A 280 -4.46 35.88 -13.80
CA GLY A 280 -3.80 36.34 -15.03
C GLY A 280 -4.76 36.49 -16.21
N ALA A 281 -4.44 37.39 -17.15
CA ALA A 281 -5.13 37.48 -18.43
C ALA A 281 -4.86 36.20 -19.23
N GLU A 282 -5.88 35.35 -19.35
CA GLU A 282 -5.78 34.07 -20.05
C GLU A 282 -5.34 34.24 -21.51
N LEU A 283 -5.80 35.31 -22.15
CA LEU A 283 -5.44 35.64 -23.53
C LEU A 283 -3.94 35.84 -23.72
N GLU A 284 -3.28 36.61 -22.85
CA GLU A 284 -1.83 36.87 -22.96
C GLU A 284 -1.01 35.57 -22.83
N ALA A 285 -1.38 34.69 -21.90
CA ALA A 285 -0.69 33.41 -21.71
C ALA A 285 -0.85 32.46 -22.92
N VAL A 286 -2.04 32.48 -23.54
CA VAL A 286 -2.36 31.68 -24.74
C VAL A 286 -1.65 32.22 -25.99
N GLU A 287 -1.49 33.54 -26.09
CA GLU A 287 -0.79 34.17 -27.22
C GLU A 287 0.73 33.93 -27.16
N ASP A 288 1.35 34.11 -25.98
CA ASP A 288 2.81 34.03 -25.85
C ASP A 288 3.34 32.59 -25.77
N THR A 289 2.61 31.70 -25.09
CA THR A 289 3.05 30.33 -24.80
C THR A 289 1.95 29.29 -25.00
N PRO A 290 1.32 29.22 -26.19
CA PRO A 290 0.16 28.36 -26.44
C PRO A 290 0.42 26.88 -26.16
N LEU A 291 1.60 26.36 -26.51
CA LEU A 291 1.91 24.94 -26.38
C LEU A 291 2.16 24.57 -24.90
N THR A 292 2.95 25.37 -24.19
CA THR A 292 3.24 25.19 -22.77
C THR A 292 1.96 25.29 -21.94
N TYR A 293 1.11 26.26 -22.28
CA TYR A 293 -0.19 26.45 -21.65
C TYR A 293 -1.12 25.24 -21.86
N LEU A 294 -1.22 24.75 -23.11
CA LEU A 294 -2.02 23.58 -23.46
C LEU A 294 -1.53 22.32 -22.71
N LEU A 295 -0.22 22.05 -22.76
CA LEU A 295 0.39 20.91 -22.08
C LEU A 295 0.21 20.98 -20.56
N GLY A 296 0.39 22.17 -19.97
CA GLY A 296 0.12 22.41 -18.55
C GLY A 296 -1.33 22.13 -18.17
N THR A 297 -2.28 22.55 -19.01
CA THR A 297 -3.72 22.35 -18.76
C THR A 297 -4.09 20.86 -18.80
N ILE A 298 -3.59 20.13 -19.80
CA ILE A 298 -3.78 18.67 -19.91
C ILE A 298 -3.17 17.98 -18.69
N PHE A 299 -1.95 18.34 -18.32
CA PHE A 299 -1.27 17.79 -17.15
C PHE A 299 -2.06 18.04 -15.86
N ALA A 300 -2.54 19.25 -15.62
CA ALA A 300 -3.28 19.61 -14.40
C ALA A 300 -4.53 18.74 -14.22
N TRP A 301 -5.30 18.54 -15.28
CA TRP A 301 -6.47 17.65 -15.25
C TRP A 301 -6.09 16.19 -15.00
N LEU A 302 -5.07 15.69 -15.68
CA LEU A 302 -4.60 14.31 -15.50
C LEU A 302 -4.05 14.08 -14.09
N ALA A 303 -3.28 15.02 -13.57
CA ALA A 303 -2.74 14.96 -12.22
C ALA A 303 -3.86 15.02 -11.17
N ALA A 304 -4.83 15.92 -11.32
CA ALA A 304 -5.99 16.01 -10.43
C ALA A 304 -6.80 14.69 -10.46
N ALA A 305 -7.05 14.14 -11.65
CA ALA A 305 -7.75 12.86 -11.80
C ALA A 305 -6.96 11.68 -11.19
N ALA A 306 -5.64 11.62 -11.43
CA ALA A 306 -4.76 10.58 -10.89
C ALA A 306 -4.70 10.65 -9.36
N ILE A 307 -4.52 11.84 -8.78
CA ILE A 307 -4.52 12.03 -7.32
C ILE A 307 -5.89 11.74 -6.73
N ALA A 308 -6.98 12.15 -7.37
CA ALA A 308 -8.33 11.83 -6.92
C ALA A 308 -8.59 10.31 -6.91
N LEU A 309 -8.20 9.60 -7.98
CA LEU A 309 -8.38 8.16 -8.08
C LEU A 309 -7.48 7.40 -7.11
N GLN A 310 -6.21 7.82 -6.96
CA GLN A 310 -5.29 7.27 -5.97
C GLN A 310 -5.84 7.48 -4.56
N THR A 311 -6.30 8.69 -4.25
CA THR A 311 -6.95 9.00 -2.97
C THR A 311 -8.16 8.11 -2.77
N ARG A 312 -9.05 7.98 -3.76
CA ARG A 312 -10.21 7.08 -3.66
C ARG A 312 -9.80 5.63 -3.43
N SER A 313 -8.75 5.14 -4.08
CA SER A 313 -8.24 3.79 -3.88
C SER A 313 -7.68 3.62 -2.48
N ASP A 314 -6.79 4.51 -2.05
CA ASP A 314 -6.24 4.55 -0.69
C ASP A 314 -7.40 4.57 0.33
N LEU A 315 -8.40 5.44 0.15
CA LEU A 315 -9.56 5.55 1.05
C LEU A 315 -10.45 4.31 1.06
N ARG A 316 -10.57 3.62 -0.07
CA ARG A 316 -11.31 2.36 -0.15
C ARG A 316 -10.57 1.26 0.62
N ASP A 317 -9.26 1.21 0.49
CA ASP A 317 -8.42 0.22 1.18
C ASP A 317 -8.33 0.52 2.69
N LEU A 318 -8.46 1.79 3.06
CA LEU A 318 -8.57 2.29 4.44
C LEU A 318 -9.99 2.19 5.03
N LYS A 319 -10.94 1.53 4.37
CA LYS A 319 -12.28 1.36 4.95
C LYS A 319 -12.16 0.62 6.29
N PRO A 320 -12.80 1.11 7.37
CA PRO A 320 -12.83 0.41 8.65
C PRO A 320 -13.33 -1.03 8.53
N GLU A 321 -14.19 -1.27 7.53
CA GLU A 321 -14.72 -2.60 7.19
C GLU A 321 -13.66 -3.59 6.72
N LEU A 322 -12.52 -3.13 6.20
CA LEU A 322 -11.44 -3.98 5.73
C LEU A 322 -10.34 -4.16 6.78
N ASP A 323 -10.28 -3.27 7.77
CA ASP A 323 -9.34 -3.33 8.87
C ASP A 323 -9.78 -4.41 9.89
N PRO A 324 -8.99 -5.48 10.06
CA PRO A 324 -9.28 -6.51 11.06
C PRO A 324 -8.96 -6.03 12.48
N SER A 325 -8.14 -5.00 12.66
CA SER A 325 -7.82 -4.47 13.99
C SER A 325 -8.98 -3.71 14.64
N MET A 326 -9.97 -3.32 13.84
CA MET A 326 -11.16 -2.64 14.33
C MET A 326 -12.08 -3.66 15.02
N PRO A 327 -12.46 -3.41 16.28
CA PRO A 327 -13.33 -4.31 17.03
C PRO A 327 -14.66 -4.48 16.29
N ARG A 328 -15.09 -5.74 16.13
CA ARG A 328 -16.37 -6.06 15.48
C ARG A 328 -17.42 -6.43 16.52
N PRO A 329 -18.55 -5.67 16.56
CA PRO A 329 -19.62 -6.02 17.47
C PRO A 329 -20.19 -7.38 17.09
N LEU A 330 -20.69 -8.09 18.09
CA LEU A 330 -21.47 -9.31 17.88
C LEU A 330 -22.65 -8.98 16.97
N THR A 331 -22.86 -9.78 15.92
CA THR A 331 -24.04 -9.63 15.05
C THR A 331 -25.04 -10.73 15.36
N LEU A 332 -26.23 -10.34 15.80
CA LEU A 332 -27.34 -11.24 16.06
C LEU A 332 -28.24 -11.28 14.82
N HIS A 333 -28.47 -12.48 14.30
CA HIS A 333 -29.44 -12.71 13.22
C HIS A 333 -30.75 -13.21 13.83
N ALA A 334 -31.78 -12.38 13.77
CA ALA A 334 -33.11 -12.70 14.27
C ALA A 334 -34.02 -13.19 13.14
N SER A 335 -34.60 -14.37 13.34
CA SER A 335 -35.61 -14.99 12.48
C SER A 335 -36.87 -15.31 13.29
N GLY A 336 -37.99 -15.60 12.62
CA GLY A 336 -39.25 -15.95 13.28
C GLY A 336 -40.36 -14.92 13.06
N GLY A 337 -41.58 -15.31 13.44
CA GLY A 337 -42.82 -14.55 13.25
C GLY A 337 -43.06 -13.46 14.30
N ALA A 338 -42.01 -13.00 14.98
CA ALA A 338 -42.12 -11.97 16.00
C ALA A 338 -42.75 -10.69 15.44
N PHE A 339 -43.76 -10.18 16.16
CA PHE A 339 -44.45 -8.93 15.87
C PHE A 339 -43.44 -7.77 15.77
N GLU A 340 -43.74 -6.76 14.96
CA GLU A 340 -42.87 -5.59 14.70
C GLU A 340 -42.33 -4.94 15.99
N ARG A 341 -43.16 -4.89 17.04
CA ARG A 341 -42.79 -4.39 18.38
C ARG A 341 -41.64 -5.16 19.04
N GLU A 342 -41.57 -6.48 18.86
CA GLU A 342 -40.48 -7.28 19.44
C GLU A 342 -39.16 -7.03 18.71
N ARG A 343 -39.23 -6.81 17.39
CA ARG A 343 -38.06 -6.46 16.58
C ARG A 343 -37.51 -5.10 16.99
N GLU A 344 -38.37 -4.13 17.27
CA GLU A 344 -37.96 -2.82 17.80
C GLU A 344 -37.30 -2.95 19.18
N ARG A 345 -37.92 -3.71 20.09
CA ARG A 345 -37.35 -3.99 21.43
C ARG A 345 -35.99 -4.64 21.33
N LEU A 346 -35.85 -5.64 20.46
CA LEU A 346 -34.58 -6.31 20.21
C LEU A 346 -33.53 -5.37 19.61
N ALA A 347 -33.92 -4.46 18.71
CA ALA A 347 -33.02 -3.46 18.13
C ALA A 347 -32.53 -2.46 19.20
N VAL A 348 -33.40 -2.04 20.11
CA VAL A 348 -33.03 -1.21 21.27
C VAL A 348 -32.07 -1.96 22.19
N LEU A 349 -32.38 -3.22 22.51
CA LEU A 349 -31.53 -4.07 23.35
C LEU A 349 -30.15 -4.28 22.72
N CYS A 350 -30.09 -4.65 21.44
CA CYS A 350 -28.82 -4.85 20.73
C CYS A 350 -27.99 -3.56 20.71
N ARG A 351 -28.60 -2.40 20.41
CA ARG A 351 -27.89 -1.11 20.48
C ARG A 351 -27.33 -0.82 21.88
N ARG A 352 -28.12 -1.08 22.94
CA ARG A 352 -27.69 -0.91 24.34
C ARG A 352 -26.50 -1.83 24.69
N LEU A 353 -26.49 -3.05 24.15
CA LEU A 353 -25.41 -4.02 24.34
C LEU A 353 -24.21 -3.83 23.40
N GLY A 354 -24.26 -2.85 22.49
CA GLY A 354 -23.24 -2.66 21.47
C GLY A 354 -23.19 -3.78 20.43
N TRP A 355 -24.31 -4.48 20.21
CA TRP A 355 -24.45 -5.55 19.21
C TRP A 355 -25.10 -5.00 17.93
N ALA A 356 -24.73 -5.59 16.80
CA ALA A 356 -25.42 -5.39 15.54
C ALA A 356 -26.61 -6.35 15.44
N LEU A 357 -27.70 -5.90 14.84
CA LEU A 357 -28.90 -6.71 14.60
C LEU A 357 -29.17 -6.84 13.11
N ARG A 358 -29.36 -8.08 12.64
CA ARG A 358 -29.84 -8.41 11.29
C ARG A 358 -31.14 -9.18 11.42
N VAL A 359 -32.17 -8.78 10.68
CA VAL A 359 -33.50 -9.40 10.78
C VAL A 359 -33.91 -10.01 9.44
N ALA A 360 -34.58 -11.16 9.47
CA ALA A 360 -35.22 -11.74 8.28
C ALA A 360 -36.17 -10.73 7.60
N PRO A 361 -36.21 -10.64 6.26
CA PRO A 361 -35.78 -11.66 5.29
C PRO A 361 -34.29 -11.61 4.89
N ALA A 362 -33.47 -10.72 5.48
CA ALA A 362 -32.05 -10.71 5.19
C ALA A 362 -31.41 -12.07 5.56
N LEU A 363 -30.60 -12.62 4.65
CA LEU A 363 -29.92 -13.90 4.87
C LEU A 363 -28.87 -13.79 6.00
N PRO A 364 -28.74 -14.83 6.84
CA PRO A 364 -27.70 -14.88 7.87
C PRO A 364 -26.31 -14.97 7.22
N LEU A 365 -25.35 -14.20 7.72
CA LEU A 365 -23.96 -14.35 7.36
C LEU A 365 -23.28 -15.45 8.20
N ALA A 366 -22.12 -15.93 7.72
CA ALA A 366 -21.43 -17.06 8.33
C ALA A 366 -20.93 -16.81 9.76
N GLY A 367 -20.85 -15.54 10.19
CA GLY A 367 -20.48 -15.09 11.53
C GLY A 367 -21.66 -14.64 12.39
N ASP A 368 -22.88 -14.65 11.89
CA ASP A 368 -24.04 -14.15 12.65
C ASP A 368 -24.54 -15.20 13.66
N VAL A 369 -24.82 -14.76 14.88
CA VAL A 369 -25.45 -15.60 15.91
C VAL A 369 -26.94 -15.70 15.60
N ALA A 370 -27.34 -16.83 15.04
CA ALA A 370 -28.73 -17.07 14.66
C ALA A 370 -29.62 -17.35 15.87
N VAL A 371 -30.64 -16.53 16.05
CA VAL A 371 -31.70 -16.71 17.05
C VAL A 371 -33.07 -16.75 16.37
N GLN A 372 -33.97 -17.50 16.97
CA GLN A 372 -35.37 -17.57 16.55
C GLN A 372 -36.19 -16.89 17.63
N LEU A 373 -36.88 -15.82 17.27
CA LEU A 373 -37.77 -15.12 18.17
C LEU A 373 -39.04 -15.94 18.36
N VAL A 374 -39.35 -16.23 19.63
CA VAL A 374 -40.52 -17.00 20.06
C VAL A 374 -41.19 -16.30 21.24
N ASP A 375 -42.52 -16.41 21.33
CA ASP A 375 -43.30 -15.76 22.39
C ASP A 375 -42.91 -16.29 23.80
N LYS A 376 -42.69 -17.60 23.90
CA LYS A 376 -42.30 -18.28 25.14
C LYS A 376 -40.99 -19.02 24.95
N MET A 377 -39.99 -18.66 25.75
CA MET A 377 -38.68 -19.28 25.71
C MET A 377 -38.77 -20.75 26.20
N PRO A 378 -38.27 -21.72 25.42
CA PRO A 378 -38.15 -23.09 25.90
C PRO A 378 -37.11 -23.19 27.03
N PRO A 379 -37.18 -24.20 27.90
CA PRO A 379 -36.23 -24.37 29.00
C PRO A 379 -34.79 -24.43 28.48
N LEU A 380 -33.87 -23.76 29.19
CA LEU A 380 -32.45 -23.61 28.83
C LEU A 380 -31.69 -24.93 28.58
N ARG A 381 -32.26 -26.09 28.91
CA ARG A 381 -31.66 -27.43 28.71
C ARG A 381 -31.82 -27.96 27.28
N THR A 382 -32.83 -27.52 26.52
CA THR A 382 -33.07 -27.96 25.13
C THR A 382 -32.45 -26.99 24.11
N ARG A 383 -31.13 -26.78 24.21
CA ARG A 383 -30.40 -25.83 23.34
C ARG A 383 -30.19 -26.41 21.94
N ARG A 384 -31.03 -26.01 20.99
CA ARG A 384 -30.76 -26.17 19.54
C ARG A 384 -30.51 -24.80 18.94
N TRP A 385 -29.60 -24.73 17.96
CA TRP A 385 -29.34 -23.51 17.18
C TRP A 385 -30.09 -23.62 15.84
N PRO A 386 -30.79 -22.57 15.36
CA PRO A 386 -30.90 -21.22 15.94
C PRO A 386 -31.58 -21.23 17.32
N LEU A 387 -31.08 -20.41 18.23
CA LEU A 387 -31.53 -20.43 19.63
C LEU A 387 -32.90 -19.76 19.74
N ALA A 388 -33.90 -20.49 20.22
CA ALA A 388 -35.22 -19.95 20.48
C ALA A 388 -35.18 -19.04 21.72
N VAL A 389 -35.42 -17.74 21.53
CA VAL A 389 -35.34 -16.71 22.58
C VAL A 389 -36.53 -15.78 22.49
N SER A 390 -37.08 -15.37 23.64
CA SER A 390 -37.97 -14.21 23.68
C SER A 390 -37.15 -12.93 23.79
N ALA A 391 -37.69 -11.79 23.33
CA ALA A 391 -36.98 -10.50 23.42
C ALA A 391 -36.65 -10.13 24.88
N THR A 392 -37.51 -10.48 25.83
CA THR A 392 -37.30 -10.23 27.27
C THR A 392 -36.23 -11.14 27.86
N ALA A 393 -36.15 -12.40 27.43
CA ALA A 393 -35.14 -13.32 27.95
C ALA A 393 -33.71 -12.91 27.56
N LEU A 394 -33.53 -12.21 26.43
CA LEU A 394 -32.22 -11.71 26.00
C LEU A 394 -31.65 -10.62 26.93
N GLU A 395 -32.47 -10.06 27.82
CA GLU A 395 -31.99 -9.17 28.89
C GLU A 395 -31.28 -9.93 30.00
N MET A 396 -31.48 -11.25 30.12
CA MET A 396 -30.81 -12.08 31.11
C MET A 396 -29.31 -12.20 30.80
N GLU A 397 -28.46 -11.92 31.78
CA GLU A 397 -27.00 -11.97 31.65
C GLU A 397 -26.49 -13.35 31.21
N GLU A 398 -27.09 -14.43 31.75
CA GLU A 398 -26.76 -15.81 31.36
C GLU A 398 -26.96 -16.07 29.87
N LEU A 399 -28.05 -15.55 29.29
CA LEU A 399 -28.34 -15.72 27.86
C LEU A 399 -27.41 -14.87 27.01
N GLN A 400 -27.07 -13.67 27.48
CA GLN A 400 -26.08 -12.81 26.81
C GLN A 400 -24.71 -13.49 26.76
N GLU A 401 -24.29 -14.13 27.84
CA GLU A 401 -23.03 -14.87 27.90
C GLU A 401 -23.04 -16.08 26.95
N ILE A 402 -24.16 -16.81 26.87
CA ILE A 402 -24.32 -17.91 25.90
C ILE A 402 -24.19 -17.39 24.46
N VAL A 403 -24.81 -16.25 24.16
CA VAL A 403 -24.76 -15.61 22.84
C VAL A 403 -23.34 -15.14 22.51
N ARG A 404 -22.62 -14.51 23.46
CA ARG A 404 -21.21 -14.12 23.31
C ARG A 404 -20.29 -15.32 23.05
N ARG A 405 -20.45 -16.40 23.82
CA ARG A 405 -19.70 -17.65 23.59
C ARG A 405 -19.98 -18.23 22.21
N ARG A 406 -21.25 -18.17 21.77
CA ARG A 406 -21.62 -18.66 20.45
C ARG A 406 -20.97 -17.85 19.33
N ASP A 407 -20.92 -16.53 19.46
CA ASP A 407 -20.25 -15.63 18.51
C ASP A 407 -18.79 -16.02 18.34
N VAL A 408 -18.05 -16.18 19.44
CA VAL A 408 -16.65 -16.63 19.42
C VAL A 408 -16.50 -17.97 18.68
N VAL A 409 -17.36 -18.94 18.98
CA VAL A 409 -17.37 -20.25 18.29
C VAL A 409 -17.66 -20.11 16.79
N GLN A 410 -18.56 -19.22 16.38
CA GLN A 410 -18.88 -18.99 14.97
C GLN A 410 -17.72 -18.31 14.24
N ARG A 411 -17.10 -17.29 14.84
CA ARG A 411 -15.90 -16.63 14.29
C ARG A 411 -14.76 -17.64 14.07
N ARG A 412 -14.49 -18.52 15.05
CA ARG A 412 -13.52 -19.63 14.91
C ARG A 412 -13.88 -20.59 13.79
N ARG A 413 -15.14 -21.01 13.70
CA ARG A 413 -15.60 -21.91 12.63
C ARG A 413 -15.51 -21.26 11.26
N ALA A 414 -15.81 -19.97 11.14
CA ALA A 414 -15.64 -19.21 9.90
C ALA A 414 -14.16 -19.14 9.50
N LEU A 415 -13.27 -18.81 10.44
CA LEU A 415 -11.83 -18.80 10.24
C LEU A 415 -11.29 -20.19 9.80
N LEU A 416 -11.63 -21.26 10.52
CA LEU A 416 -11.18 -22.61 10.16
C LEU A 416 -11.75 -23.09 8.82
N ARG A 417 -13.02 -22.78 8.49
CA ARG A 417 -13.59 -23.10 7.17
C ARG A 417 -12.87 -22.35 6.07
N GLY A 418 -12.53 -21.09 6.30
CA GLY A 418 -11.77 -20.27 5.36
C GLY A 418 -10.37 -20.84 5.10
N LEU A 419 -9.63 -21.14 6.17
CA LEU A 419 -8.31 -21.76 6.08
C LEU A 419 -8.37 -23.12 5.38
N LYS A 420 -9.40 -23.93 5.63
CA LYS A 420 -9.62 -25.20 4.91
C LYS A 420 -9.77 -24.99 3.39
N ARG A 421 -10.46 -23.92 2.98
CA ARG A 421 -10.61 -23.57 1.55
C ARG A 421 -9.27 -23.17 0.94
N LEU A 422 -8.46 -22.38 1.65
CA LEU A 422 -7.11 -22.02 1.22
C LEU A 422 -6.21 -23.26 1.11
N TRP A 423 -6.25 -24.16 2.10
CA TRP A 423 -5.47 -25.41 2.07
C TRP A 423 -5.84 -26.32 0.89
N LYS A 424 -7.12 -26.36 0.52
CA LYS A 424 -7.56 -27.08 -0.68
C LYS A 424 -6.98 -26.47 -1.96
N ALA A 425 -6.80 -25.15 -2.01
CA ALA A 425 -6.13 -24.48 -3.12
C ALA A 425 -4.62 -24.75 -3.09
N LEU A 426 -4.00 -24.74 -1.91
CA LEU A 426 -2.59 -25.08 -1.71
C LEU A 426 -2.25 -26.48 -2.20
N GLY A 427 -3.08 -27.47 -1.87
CA GLY A 427 -2.88 -28.85 -2.29
C GLY A 427 -2.94 -29.09 -3.81
N ARG A 428 -3.38 -28.09 -4.60
CA ARG A 428 -3.30 -28.13 -6.07
C ARG A 428 -1.98 -27.58 -6.61
N SER A 429 -1.22 -26.88 -5.78
CA SER A 429 0.10 -26.34 -6.13
C SER A 429 1.15 -27.40 -5.80
N ALA A 430 2.15 -27.59 -6.66
CA ALA A 430 3.25 -28.51 -6.38
C ALA A 430 3.96 -28.08 -5.08
N PRO A 431 4.17 -29.00 -4.12
CA PRO A 431 4.98 -28.71 -2.95
C PRO A 431 6.45 -28.57 -3.36
N THR A 432 7.15 -27.62 -2.75
CA THR A 432 8.59 -27.45 -2.94
C THR A 432 9.28 -27.81 -1.64
N ILE A 433 10.28 -28.69 -1.71
CA ILE A 433 11.01 -29.16 -0.52
C ILE A 433 11.69 -27.97 0.16
N GLY A 434 11.49 -27.82 1.46
CA GLY A 434 12.08 -26.76 2.27
C GLY A 434 11.37 -25.40 2.18
N GLN A 435 10.27 -25.32 1.42
CA GLN A 435 9.42 -24.13 1.38
C GLN A 435 8.19 -24.29 2.28
N GLY A 436 7.47 -23.19 2.45
CA GLY A 436 6.19 -23.18 3.14
C GLY A 436 5.29 -22.07 2.65
N VAL A 437 4.29 -21.76 3.46
CA VAL A 437 3.36 -20.67 3.24
C VAL A 437 3.26 -19.77 4.45
N LEU A 438 3.25 -18.47 4.20
CA LEU A 438 3.00 -17.44 5.18
C LEU A 438 1.49 -17.12 5.24
N LEU A 439 0.96 -17.07 6.46
CA LEU A 439 -0.43 -16.78 6.76
C LEU A 439 -0.54 -15.57 7.67
N ALA A 440 -1.39 -14.63 7.25
CA ALA A 440 -1.57 -13.35 7.91
C ALA A 440 -2.99 -12.77 7.73
N PRO A 441 -4.07 -13.56 7.93
CA PRO A 441 -5.43 -13.09 7.68
C PRO A 441 -5.84 -11.86 8.50
N GLN A 442 -5.19 -11.64 9.64
CA GLN A 442 -5.40 -10.52 10.56
C GLN A 442 -4.89 -9.16 10.02
N TYR A 443 -4.13 -9.11 8.93
CA TYR A 443 -3.65 -7.85 8.38
C TYR A 443 -4.32 -7.53 7.04
N TRP A 444 -4.81 -6.30 6.89
CA TRP A 444 -5.54 -5.88 5.67
C TRP A 444 -4.67 -5.86 4.41
N PHE A 445 -3.37 -5.60 4.56
CA PHE A 445 -2.41 -5.50 3.46
C PHE A 445 -1.87 -6.86 3.00
N PHE A 446 -2.04 -7.93 3.78
CA PHE A 446 -1.81 -9.28 3.30
C PHE A 446 -3.01 -9.73 2.46
N VAL A 447 -2.80 -9.83 1.15
CA VAL A 447 -3.87 -10.13 0.19
C VAL A 447 -4.32 -11.58 0.31
N GLY A 448 -3.41 -12.51 0.56
CA GLY A 448 -3.69 -13.95 0.63
C GLY A 448 -2.51 -14.74 1.21
N MET A 449 -2.62 -16.06 1.13
CA MET A 449 -1.54 -16.97 1.53
C MET A 449 -0.37 -16.82 0.56
N THR A 450 0.82 -16.55 1.07
CA THR A 450 1.99 -16.25 0.24
C THR A 450 2.99 -17.40 0.37
N ARG A 451 3.52 -17.92 -0.74
CA ARG A 451 4.59 -18.94 -0.68
C ARG A 451 5.91 -18.33 -0.26
N ASP A 452 6.64 -19.06 0.56
CA ASP A 452 8.02 -18.76 0.91
C ASP A 452 8.93 -19.32 -0.20
N GLY A 453 9.29 -18.47 -1.16
CA GLY A 453 10.09 -18.87 -2.30
C GLY A 453 10.26 -17.75 -3.32
N GLN A 454 11.50 -17.26 -3.43
CA GLN A 454 12.04 -16.26 -4.36
C GLN A 454 11.83 -14.78 -3.97
N ASP A 455 12.88 -14.22 -3.37
CA ASP A 455 13.41 -12.85 -3.38
C ASP A 455 12.52 -11.60 -3.27
N SER A 456 11.22 -11.71 -3.03
CA SER A 456 10.46 -10.52 -2.64
C SER A 456 9.14 -10.85 -1.99
N ILE A 457 9.02 -10.52 -0.70
CA ILE A 457 7.72 -10.15 -0.15
C ILE A 457 7.18 -9.03 -1.05
N ALA A 458 5.88 -9.08 -1.35
CA ALA A 458 5.19 -8.24 -2.34
C ALA A 458 5.25 -6.70 -2.13
N LEU A 459 6.09 -6.22 -1.22
CA LEU A 459 6.38 -4.81 -0.96
C LEU A 459 7.33 -4.19 -1.98
N SER A 460 8.12 -4.99 -2.71
CA SER A 460 9.09 -4.50 -3.70
C SER A 460 8.46 -3.97 -4.99
N GLY A 461 7.15 -4.16 -5.21
CA GLY A 461 6.46 -3.69 -6.41
C GLY A 461 6.89 -4.38 -7.71
N GLU A 462 7.65 -5.49 -7.61
CA GLU A 462 8.06 -6.25 -8.79
C GLU A 462 6.83 -6.90 -9.44
N PRO A 463 6.68 -6.81 -10.78
CA PRO A 463 5.50 -7.28 -11.51
C PRO A 463 5.24 -8.81 -11.46
N GLY A 464 6.03 -9.59 -10.72
CA GLY A 464 5.82 -11.03 -10.46
C GLY A 464 5.35 -11.37 -9.03
N ALA A 465 5.31 -10.40 -8.09
CA ALA A 465 4.98 -10.69 -6.70
C ALA A 465 3.54 -11.21 -6.48
N GLN A 466 2.62 -10.97 -7.43
CA GLN A 466 1.26 -11.51 -7.37
C GLN A 466 1.20 -13.02 -7.67
N ASP A 467 2.21 -13.58 -8.36
CA ASP A 467 2.25 -15.00 -8.72
C ASP A 467 2.56 -15.91 -7.51
N GLN A 468 2.97 -15.32 -6.38
CA GLN A 468 3.24 -16.04 -5.12
C GLN A 468 2.00 -16.23 -4.24
N ILE A 469 0.85 -15.60 -4.58
CA ILE A 469 -0.38 -15.72 -3.80
C ILE A 469 -1.08 -17.03 -4.14
N VAL A 470 -1.17 -17.93 -3.17
CA VAL A 470 -1.83 -19.22 -3.33
C VAL A 470 -3.31 -19.12 -2.97
N GLY A 471 -4.15 -19.33 -3.99
CA GLY A 471 -5.60 -19.40 -3.83
C GLY A 471 -6.30 -18.04 -3.78
N PRO A 472 -7.58 -18.00 -3.38
CA PRO A 472 -8.35 -16.77 -3.32
C PRO A 472 -7.84 -15.83 -2.21
N PRO A 473 -8.02 -14.50 -2.36
CA PRO A 473 -7.61 -13.53 -1.36
C PRO A 473 -8.42 -13.67 -0.06
N TYR A 474 -7.82 -13.24 1.06
CA TYR A 474 -8.40 -13.39 2.39
C TYR A 474 -9.79 -12.77 2.55
N ARG A 475 -10.05 -11.63 1.91
CA ARG A 475 -11.36 -10.96 1.93
C ARG A 475 -12.50 -11.75 1.27
N GLU A 476 -12.17 -12.70 0.38
CA GLU A 476 -13.16 -13.57 -0.27
C GLU A 476 -13.42 -14.86 0.54
N VAL A 477 -12.48 -15.19 1.43
CA VAL A 477 -12.48 -16.45 2.18
C VAL A 477 -12.97 -16.27 3.62
N PHE A 478 -12.59 -15.16 4.24
CA PHE A 478 -12.88 -14.84 5.64
C PHE A 478 -13.89 -13.70 5.73
N THR A 479 -14.84 -13.83 6.64
CA THR A 479 -15.70 -12.70 7.00
C THR A 479 -14.90 -11.66 7.80
N PRO A 480 -15.31 -10.38 7.79
CA PRO A 480 -14.64 -9.36 8.59
C PRO A 480 -14.50 -9.72 10.07
N GLU A 481 -15.53 -10.36 10.65
CA GLU A 481 -15.56 -10.78 12.06
C GLU A 481 -14.56 -11.91 12.34
N ALA A 482 -14.38 -12.84 11.39
CA ALA A 482 -13.40 -13.91 11.51
C ALA A 482 -11.95 -13.36 11.47
N ARG A 483 -11.71 -12.34 10.63
CA ARG A 483 -10.40 -11.67 10.57
C ARG A 483 -10.13 -10.85 11.82
N ALA A 484 -11.15 -10.15 12.34
CA ALA A 484 -11.03 -9.42 13.59
C ALA A 484 -10.75 -10.36 14.77
N HIS A 485 -11.42 -11.52 14.83
CA HIS A 485 -11.08 -12.52 15.83
C HIS A 485 -9.65 -13.07 15.67
N ALA A 486 -9.18 -13.27 14.43
CA ALA A 486 -7.79 -13.67 14.19
C ALA A 486 -6.80 -12.60 14.66
N TRP A 487 -7.14 -11.31 14.47
CA TRP A 487 -6.36 -10.18 15.00
C TRP A 487 -6.34 -10.19 16.52
N ASP A 488 -7.49 -10.31 17.18
CA ASP A 488 -7.61 -10.33 18.63
C ASP A 488 -6.76 -11.45 19.23
N VAL A 489 -6.88 -12.68 18.69
CA VAL A 489 -6.09 -13.83 19.11
C VAL A 489 -4.60 -13.62 18.83
N GLY A 490 -4.23 -13.19 17.62
CA GLY A 490 -2.82 -12.95 17.25
C GLY A 490 -2.16 -11.93 18.17
N ARG A 491 -2.80 -10.77 18.39
CA ARG A 491 -2.27 -9.72 19.27
C ARG A 491 -2.19 -10.17 20.73
N ALA A 492 -3.22 -10.81 21.25
CA ALA A 492 -3.23 -11.33 22.63
C ALA A 492 -2.12 -12.37 22.87
N LEU A 493 -1.79 -13.18 21.86
CA LEU A 493 -0.74 -14.18 21.94
C LEU A 493 0.64 -13.65 21.53
N GLN A 494 0.71 -12.40 21.08
CA GLN A 494 1.87 -11.78 20.43
C GLN A 494 2.37 -12.57 19.21
N ILE A 495 1.48 -13.24 18.48
CA ILE A 495 1.82 -13.94 17.23
C ILE A 495 1.41 -13.05 16.06
N ASP A 496 2.40 -12.50 15.37
CA ASP A 496 2.17 -11.63 14.24
C ASP A 496 1.93 -12.45 12.98
N LEU A 497 2.74 -13.46 12.69
CA LEU A 497 2.63 -14.25 11.45
C LEU A 497 2.60 -15.75 11.76
N LEU A 498 1.97 -16.52 10.88
CA LEU A 498 2.03 -17.98 10.92
C LEU A 498 2.72 -18.49 9.67
N PHE A 499 3.86 -19.14 9.83
CA PHE A 499 4.53 -19.86 8.75
C PHE A 499 4.19 -21.34 8.85
N VAL A 500 3.89 -21.98 7.72
CA VAL A 500 3.55 -23.41 7.69
C VAL A 500 4.34 -24.12 6.60
N GLU A 501 5.19 -25.09 6.98
CA GLU A 501 6.00 -25.89 6.07
C GLU A 501 5.12 -26.71 5.12
N ASP A 502 5.57 -26.86 3.87
CA ASP A 502 4.95 -27.78 2.92
C ASP A 502 4.89 -29.21 3.49
N GLY A 503 3.73 -29.85 3.34
CA GLY A 503 3.46 -31.18 3.89
C GLY A 503 2.80 -31.19 5.27
N VAL A 504 2.63 -30.03 5.92
CA VAL A 504 1.74 -29.92 7.08
C VAL A 504 0.28 -29.96 6.61
N GLY A 505 -0.43 -31.02 7.01
CA GLY A 505 -1.84 -31.18 6.69
C GLY A 505 -2.73 -30.18 7.46
N PHE A 506 -3.89 -29.82 6.86
CA PHE A 506 -4.84 -28.91 7.51
C PHE A 506 -5.34 -29.41 8.87
N SER A 507 -5.41 -30.73 9.09
CA SER A 507 -5.79 -31.31 10.38
C SER A 507 -4.77 -30.96 11.48
N ALA A 508 -3.48 -30.97 11.16
CA ALA A 508 -2.42 -30.63 12.11
C ALA A 508 -2.40 -29.11 12.38
N LEU A 509 -2.50 -28.28 11.33
CA LEU A 509 -2.65 -26.82 11.50
C LEU A 509 -3.88 -26.47 12.35
N ARG A 510 -5.02 -27.14 12.12
CA ARG A 510 -6.22 -26.94 12.95
C ARG A 510 -5.96 -27.19 14.43
N ARG A 511 -5.17 -28.20 14.79
CA ARG A 511 -4.82 -28.48 16.19
C ARG A 511 -3.97 -27.36 16.78
N VAL A 512 -2.97 -26.86 16.06
CA VAL A 512 -2.17 -25.69 16.46
C VAL A 512 -3.07 -24.48 16.74
N LEU A 513 -4.01 -24.18 15.83
CA LEU A 513 -4.96 -23.08 16.01
C LEU A 513 -5.92 -23.30 17.17
N GLN A 514 -6.35 -24.54 17.44
CA GLN A 514 -7.17 -24.87 18.61
C GLN A 514 -6.40 -24.60 19.90
N THR A 515 -5.14 -25.01 19.98
CA THR A 515 -4.25 -24.69 21.12
C THR A 515 -4.08 -23.18 21.30
N MET A 516 -3.93 -22.41 20.21
CA MET A 516 -3.92 -20.94 20.28
C MET A 516 -5.23 -20.39 20.85
N PHE A 517 -6.38 -20.88 20.39
CA PHE A 517 -7.68 -20.43 20.90
C PHE A 517 -7.89 -20.77 22.37
N GLU A 518 -7.49 -21.96 22.80
CA GLU A 518 -7.55 -22.38 24.20
C GLU A 518 -6.66 -21.50 25.08
N HIS A 519 -5.41 -21.25 24.64
CA HIS A 519 -4.48 -20.37 25.35
C HIS A 519 -5.02 -18.94 25.49
N HIS A 520 -5.60 -18.42 24.40
CA HIS A 520 -6.28 -17.13 24.39
C HIS A 520 -7.45 -17.09 25.39
N ASP A 521 -8.30 -18.12 25.44
CA ASP A 521 -9.47 -18.16 26.32
C ASP A 521 -9.10 -18.26 27.80
N VAL A 522 -8.07 -19.03 28.13
CA VAL A 522 -7.61 -19.22 29.51
C VAL A 522 -6.95 -17.94 30.06
N HIS A 523 -6.13 -17.28 29.25
CA HIS A 523 -5.31 -16.15 29.71
C HIS A 523 -5.86 -14.78 29.33
N ALA A 524 -6.85 -14.68 28.44
CA ALA A 524 -7.44 -13.43 27.96
C ALA A 524 -6.37 -12.39 27.52
N GLY A 525 -5.29 -12.86 26.89
CA GLY A 525 -4.17 -12.01 26.43
C GLY A 525 -3.20 -11.53 27.52
N LYS A 526 -3.35 -11.98 28.77
CA LYS A 526 -2.41 -11.65 29.86
C LYS A 526 -1.07 -12.37 29.73
N LEU A 527 -1.04 -13.50 29.02
CA LEU A 527 0.17 -14.31 28.83
C LEU A 527 0.38 -14.55 27.33
N ARG A 528 1.58 -14.17 26.84
CA ARG A 528 1.99 -14.46 25.46
C ARG A 528 2.08 -15.97 25.21
N ALA A 529 1.95 -16.39 23.95
CA ALA A 529 2.21 -17.76 23.57
C ALA A 529 3.73 -18.03 23.53
N GLU A 530 4.13 -19.26 23.80
CA GLU A 530 5.51 -19.71 23.88
C GLU A 530 5.56 -21.15 23.34
N GLU A 531 6.72 -21.62 22.89
CA GLU A 531 6.86 -22.90 22.20
C GLU A 531 6.34 -24.11 23.01
N TRP A 532 6.63 -24.13 24.32
CA TRP A 532 6.18 -25.17 25.25
C TRP A 532 4.66 -25.36 25.32
N HIS A 533 3.85 -24.36 24.97
CA HIS A 533 2.39 -24.48 24.94
C HIS A 533 1.91 -25.39 23.79
N PHE A 534 2.76 -25.66 22.79
CA PHE A 534 2.45 -26.47 21.62
C PHE A 534 3.10 -27.86 21.66
N VAL A 535 3.75 -28.22 22.78
CA VAL A 535 4.38 -29.52 22.98
C VAL A 535 3.32 -30.62 23.04
N GLY A 536 3.62 -31.76 22.41
CA GLY A 536 2.72 -32.92 22.36
C GLY A 536 1.74 -32.91 21.19
N LEU A 537 1.74 -31.88 20.35
CA LEU A 537 0.95 -31.89 19.12
C LEU A 537 1.48 -32.98 18.15
N PRO A 538 0.62 -33.92 17.71
CA PRO A 538 1.05 -35.01 16.83
C PRO A 538 1.37 -34.48 15.42
N GLN A 539 2.39 -35.06 14.78
CA GLN A 539 2.82 -34.82 13.39
C GLN A 539 3.45 -33.46 13.09
N VAL A 540 3.46 -32.52 14.03
CA VAL A 540 4.03 -31.19 13.84
C VAL A 540 5.01 -30.82 14.95
N ARG A 541 5.95 -29.93 14.61
CA ARG A 541 6.80 -29.21 15.55
C ARG A 541 6.47 -27.73 15.39
N VAL A 542 6.21 -27.05 16.50
CA VAL A 542 5.97 -25.61 16.50
C VAL A 542 7.17 -24.92 17.12
N THR A 543 7.71 -23.92 16.42
CA THR A 543 8.71 -23.00 16.98
C THR A 543 8.20 -21.57 16.83
N ILE A 544 8.65 -20.67 17.70
CA ILE A 544 8.28 -19.26 17.68
C ILE A 544 9.57 -18.48 17.54
N HIS A 545 9.72 -17.76 16.43
CA HIS A 545 10.88 -16.93 16.18
C HIS A 545 10.50 -15.46 16.32
N ASP A 546 11.24 -14.75 17.16
CA ASP A 546 11.12 -13.30 17.33
C ASP A 546 12.08 -12.62 16.36
N HIS A 547 11.58 -12.09 15.24
CA HIS A 547 12.40 -11.27 14.35
C HIS A 547 12.56 -9.87 14.95
N GLU A 548 13.74 -9.61 15.51
CA GLU A 548 14.11 -8.32 16.07
C GLU A 548 14.91 -7.44 15.09
N LEU A 549 14.94 -6.13 15.36
CA LEU A 549 15.68 -5.18 14.53
C LEU A 549 17.18 -5.47 14.58
N GLY A 550 17.76 -5.74 13.43
CA GLY A 550 19.22 -5.85 13.31
C GLY A 550 19.79 -7.24 13.55
N GLU A 551 18.95 -8.27 13.69
CA GLU A 551 19.36 -9.66 13.46
C GLU A 551 19.62 -9.90 11.95
N LEU A 552 20.54 -9.12 11.39
CA LEU A 552 21.18 -9.44 10.12
C LEU A 552 22.20 -10.52 10.42
N ALA A 553 21.75 -11.78 10.48
CA ALA A 553 22.67 -12.89 10.37
C ALA A 553 23.55 -12.66 9.12
N PRO A 554 24.87 -12.88 9.19
CA PRO A 554 25.73 -12.79 8.02
C PRO A 554 25.15 -13.71 6.93
N ARG A 555 24.96 -13.18 5.72
CA ARG A 555 24.44 -13.88 4.52
C ARG A 555 24.92 -15.33 4.50
N ARG A 556 24.06 -16.29 4.89
CA ARG A 556 24.29 -17.68 4.56
C ARG A 556 23.86 -17.89 3.12
N PRO A 557 24.69 -18.51 2.26
CA PRO A 557 24.28 -18.84 0.90
C PRO A 557 23.01 -19.70 0.93
N GLY A 558 21.93 -19.22 0.32
CA GLY A 558 20.65 -19.94 0.21
C GLY A 558 19.58 -19.59 1.25
N GLU A 559 19.86 -18.73 2.24
CA GLU A 559 18.80 -18.10 3.04
C GLU A 559 18.24 -16.89 2.27
N PRO A 560 16.91 -16.74 2.16
CA PRO A 560 16.30 -15.61 1.44
C PRO A 560 16.81 -14.31 2.04
N ALA A 561 17.11 -13.34 1.18
CA ALA A 561 17.53 -12.01 1.60
C ALA A 561 16.36 -11.33 2.32
N MET A 562 16.18 -11.60 3.61
CA MET A 562 15.31 -10.83 4.49
C MET A 562 16.03 -9.51 4.80
N GLU A 563 16.25 -8.70 3.75
CA GLU A 563 16.81 -7.34 3.79
C GLU A 563 15.80 -6.33 4.36
N GLU A 564 14.57 -6.76 4.66
CA GLU A 564 13.50 -5.88 5.10
C GLU A 564 13.61 -5.59 6.60
N LEU A 565 13.54 -4.31 6.97
CA LEU A 565 13.35 -3.88 8.37
C LEU A 565 11.97 -4.33 8.87
N GLY A 566 11.82 -5.61 9.17
CA GLY A 566 10.62 -6.17 9.77
C GLY A 566 10.79 -6.37 11.26
N ARG A 567 9.70 -6.20 12.01
CA ARG A 567 9.56 -6.76 13.36
C ARG A 567 8.32 -7.62 13.38
N ALA A 568 8.52 -8.90 13.61
CA ALA A 568 7.43 -9.86 13.62
C ALA A 568 7.79 -11.04 14.52
N ARG A 569 6.84 -11.49 15.33
CA ARG A 569 6.91 -12.80 15.96
C ARG A 569 6.19 -13.82 15.10
N VAL A 570 6.94 -14.76 14.56
CA VAL A 570 6.45 -15.76 13.59
C VAL A 570 6.30 -17.10 14.30
N LEU A 571 5.08 -17.64 14.29
CA LEU A 571 4.84 -19.02 14.69
C LEU A 571 5.07 -19.93 13.49
N HIS A 572 6.15 -20.70 13.53
CA HIS A 572 6.49 -21.67 12.51
C HIS A 572 5.89 -23.04 12.84
N VAL A 573 5.17 -23.63 11.90
CA VAL A 573 4.61 -24.99 11.99
C VAL A 573 5.34 -25.88 11.00
N PHE A 574 6.22 -26.74 11.51
CA PHE A 574 6.99 -27.69 10.73
C PHE A 574 6.36 -29.08 10.78
N ARG A 575 6.56 -29.86 9.71
CA ARG A 575 6.22 -31.28 9.71
C ARG A 575 7.25 -32.04 10.55
N ARG A 576 6.79 -32.83 11.51
CA ARG A 576 7.68 -33.71 12.29
C ARG A 576 8.22 -34.81 11.36
N ARG A 577 9.51 -34.76 11.05
CA ARG A 577 10.23 -35.83 10.33
C ARG A 577 10.52 -36.93 11.35
N GLY A 578 10.16 -38.17 11.03
CA GLY A 578 10.11 -39.31 11.96
C GLY A 578 11.46 -39.83 12.48
N GLY A 579 12.37 -38.95 12.90
CA GLY A 579 13.58 -39.32 13.64
C GLY A 579 13.21 -39.85 15.02
N ARG A 580 13.82 -40.99 15.41
CA ARG A 580 13.78 -41.53 16.77
C ARG A 580 14.26 -40.45 17.75
N ASP A 581 13.62 -40.44 18.90
CA ASP A 581 13.86 -39.59 20.07
C ASP A 581 15.34 -39.28 20.39
N GLU A 582 15.85 -38.16 19.90
CA GLU A 582 17.00 -37.48 20.52
C GLU A 582 16.61 -36.02 20.87
N ASP A 583 16.41 -35.82 22.16
CA ASP A 583 16.95 -34.72 22.96
C ASP A 583 16.55 -33.28 22.67
N LEU A 584 15.25 -33.00 22.83
CA LEU A 584 14.85 -31.82 23.60
C LEU A 584 13.80 -32.25 24.61
N ILE A 585 14.24 -32.97 25.66
CA ILE A 585 13.55 -32.94 26.95
C ILE A 585 13.69 -31.49 27.43
N PHE A 586 12.80 -30.61 26.98
CA PHE A 586 12.53 -29.38 27.72
C PHE A 586 11.98 -29.84 29.06
N GLU A 587 12.79 -29.79 30.11
CA GLU A 587 12.30 -29.82 31.48
C GLU A 587 11.25 -28.70 31.57
N ALA A 588 9.97 -29.07 31.53
CA ALA A 588 8.89 -28.12 31.74
C ALA A 588 9.14 -27.43 33.09
N PRO A 589 9.19 -26.09 33.16
CA PRO A 589 9.29 -25.37 34.41
C PRO A 589 8.29 -25.94 35.42
N ARG A 590 8.77 -26.30 36.62
CA ARG A 590 8.03 -26.99 37.69
C ARG A 590 6.75 -26.28 38.21
N ARG A 591 6.29 -25.20 37.58
CA ARG A 591 5.13 -24.37 37.95
C ARG A 591 3.77 -24.82 37.38
N ARG A 592 3.62 -26.09 36.99
CA ARG A 592 2.32 -26.61 36.53
C ARG A 592 1.26 -26.76 37.64
N ARG A 593 1.64 -26.61 38.91
CA ARG A 593 0.73 -26.78 40.07
C ARG A 593 -0.18 -25.57 40.36
N ASP A 594 0.13 -24.38 39.84
CA ASP A 594 -0.62 -23.16 40.15
C ASP A 594 -1.50 -22.67 38.99
N ALA A 595 -1.49 -23.35 37.84
CA ALA A 595 -2.39 -23.04 36.74
C ALA A 595 -3.78 -23.60 37.07
N PRO A 596 -4.87 -22.78 37.02
CA PRO A 596 -6.21 -23.29 37.23
C PRO A 596 -6.50 -24.41 36.24
N SER A 597 -6.98 -25.54 36.74
CA SER A 597 -7.37 -26.70 35.94
C SER A 597 -8.26 -26.24 34.79
N PRO A 598 -7.98 -26.66 33.53
CA PRO A 598 -8.86 -26.34 32.43
C PRO A 598 -10.26 -26.87 32.73
N THR A 599 -11.24 -25.98 32.75
CA THR A 599 -12.65 -26.37 32.81
C THR A 599 -12.89 -27.27 31.59
N PRO A 600 -13.38 -28.51 31.75
CA PRO A 600 -13.63 -29.39 30.62
C PRO A 600 -14.64 -28.73 29.68
N VAL A 601 -14.15 -28.31 28.52
CA VAL A 601 -15.00 -27.86 27.42
C VAL A 601 -15.61 -29.12 26.81
N LEU A 602 -16.82 -29.45 27.23
CA LEU A 602 -17.67 -30.40 26.52
C LEU A 602 -17.94 -29.81 25.12
N VAL A 603 -17.37 -30.44 24.09
CA VAL A 603 -17.55 -30.14 22.67
C VAL A 603 -18.98 -30.42 22.22
#